data_AF-A0AAF0EFK8-F1
#
_entry.id   AF-A0AAF0EFK8-F1
#
_cell.length_a   1.000
_cell.length_b   1.000
_cell.length_c   1.000
_cell.angle_alpha   90.00
_cell.angle_beta   90.00
_cell.angle_gamma   90.00
#
_symmetry.space_group_name_H-M   'P 1'
#
loop_
_entity.id
_entity.type
_entity.pdbx_description
1 polymer ?
#
loop_
_entity_poly.entity_id
_entity_poly.type
_entity_poly.pdbx_seq_one_letter_code
_entity_poly.pdbx_strand_id
1 'polypeptide(L)'
;MFGLRTVTLVSAFLLALPLVAVAAPFEPNVLTLERRVNANSNTSNQPNDPGVFPGGKESFKKQGWNVLTPMPGAKIDNETFTVDDQGSAITTYIDENYDPAKIKRVIIQIHGQYRDAWNQWMYLNLSRNYAAKQGGFSPDEVLAVAPMFFALVDVGAYPVDSNNVSNTKALIWDNNGWGNVQDAIYPVYNKRGQLANPAYQEVNKKSSSKSSSSSKSSSSSKSSSGSKSKSKRNIQGVSSQNAQDAGPKVASLDILDTYVNYFSNTKRFPNVNKIVISGFSMGAQAVNRYVALRTDTSLDKKLYYVMSAPASFMYVTEDRPENIPPDCTDYNEYKYGLNGTMPAYFHRHSHHNDVNSIRGRYLRRAQFYMVGSDDDAITDQSCEGMTQGGGHLDRMDNWVNKALPGIPGNPTPGKLPDTVFFGRLKYISHDAHGIITSPLGQQFLFLQEFNGQGQNAKGHLPMAHAGDGGTFLPYKGSDKASSSSSNKAAGDKPPNNAAAVSIPRPTLIMLALTGVMVYIAQHGL
;
A
#
# COMPACT_ATOMS: atom_id res chain seq x y z
N MET A 1 45.19 63.49 -53.75
CA MET A 1 44.67 62.70 -54.88
C MET A 1 43.31 62.14 -54.49
N PHE A 2 42.38 62.28 -55.43
CA PHE A 2 40.96 61.90 -55.48
C PHE A 2 40.48 60.71 -54.64
N GLY A 3 39.27 60.86 -54.09
CA GLY A 3 38.37 59.72 -53.88
C GLY A 3 37.60 59.38 -55.16
N LEU A 4 37.11 58.14 -55.27
CA LEU A 4 35.84 57.83 -55.94
C LEU A 4 35.31 56.43 -55.57
N ARG A 5 34.02 56.25 -55.85
CA ARG A 5 33.02 55.33 -55.31
C ARG A 5 33.00 53.90 -55.92
N THR A 6 32.39 53.00 -55.11
CA THR A 6 31.46 51.88 -55.44
C THR A 6 31.93 50.66 -56.23
N VAL A 7 31.72 49.45 -55.70
CA VAL A 7 30.68 48.48 -56.12
C VAL A 7 30.37 47.49 -54.97
N THR A 8 29.08 47.22 -54.79
CA THR A 8 28.41 46.27 -53.90
C THR A 8 28.77 44.81 -54.19
N LEU A 9 29.02 43.99 -53.15
CA LEU A 9 28.83 42.54 -53.25
C LEU A 9 28.32 41.97 -51.91
N VAL A 10 27.08 41.51 -51.96
CA VAL A 10 26.41 40.71 -50.94
C VAL A 10 26.98 39.31 -51.00
N SER A 11 27.44 38.74 -49.87
CA SER A 11 27.38 37.30 -49.59
C SER A 11 27.66 37.04 -48.10
N ALA A 12 26.83 36.16 -47.55
CA ALA A 12 26.60 35.94 -46.13
C ALA A 12 27.76 35.25 -45.40
N PHE A 13 28.07 35.73 -44.19
CA PHE A 13 28.88 35.02 -43.21
C PHE A 13 28.01 33.98 -42.49
N LEU A 14 28.25 32.70 -42.78
CA LEU A 14 27.80 31.57 -41.97
C LEU A 14 28.74 31.43 -40.77
N LEU A 15 28.33 31.98 -39.63
CA LEU A 15 28.92 31.71 -38.32
C LEU A 15 28.44 30.32 -37.85
N ALA A 16 29.35 29.35 -37.84
CA ALA A 16 29.15 28.06 -37.19
C ALA A 16 29.15 28.25 -35.66
N LEU A 17 27.96 28.31 -35.06
CA LEU A 17 27.76 28.11 -33.63
C LEU A 17 27.78 26.60 -33.33
N PRO A 18 28.42 26.14 -32.24
CA PRO A 18 28.31 24.76 -31.81
C PRO A 18 26.86 24.50 -31.39
N LEU A 19 26.18 23.56 -32.06
CA LEU A 19 24.94 22.99 -31.56
C LEU A 19 25.24 22.27 -30.25
N VAL A 20 25.04 22.97 -29.13
CA VAL A 20 24.68 22.31 -27.89
C VAL A 20 23.27 21.78 -28.14
N ALA A 21 23.16 20.48 -28.42
CA ALA A 21 21.89 19.79 -28.37
C ALA A 21 21.41 19.83 -26.92
N VAL A 22 20.67 20.88 -26.57
CA VAL A 22 19.78 20.86 -25.43
C VAL A 22 18.77 19.76 -25.75
N ALA A 23 19.01 18.57 -25.20
CA ALA A 23 17.97 17.57 -25.13
C ALA A 23 16.82 18.23 -24.36
N ALA A 24 15.78 18.62 -25.10
CA ALA A 24 14.53 19.04 -24.49
C ALA A 24 14.14 17.94 -23.48
N PRO A 25 13.71 18.31 -22.26
CA PRO A 25 13.12 17.32 -21.38
C PRO A 25 12.04 16.60 -22.17
N PHE A 26 12.09 15.27 -22.17
CA PHE A 26 11.00 14.45 -22.68
C PHE A 26 9.75 14.88 -21.91
N GLU A 27 8.94 15.77 -22.46
CA GLU A 27 7.58 15.94 -22.00
C GLU A 27 6.87 14.65 -22.41
N PRO A 28 6.49 13.77 -21.47
CA PRO A 28 5.62 12.68 -21.85
C PRO A 28 4.37 13.33 -22.43
N ASN A 29 3.96 12.91 -23.63
CA ASN A 29 2.65 13.28 -24.16
C ASN A 29 1.60 12.84 -23.15
N VAL A 30 1.18 13.75 -22.27
CA VAL A 30 0.10 13.56 -21.28
C VAL A 30 -1.23 13.68 -22.02
N LEU A 31 -1.42 12.84 -23.04
CA LEU A 31 -2.69 12.69 -23.71
C LEU A 31 -3.50 11.67 -22.89
N THR A 32 -4.53 12.19 -22.20
CA THR A 32 -5.60 11.47 -21.46
C THR A 32 -5.32 11.01 -20.02
N LEU A 33 -4.85 11.91 -19.15
CA LEU A 33 -5.18 11.81 -17.71
C LEU A 33 -6.58 12.38 -17.48
N GLU A 34 -7.62 11.66 -17.87
CA GLU A 34 -8.99 12.05 -17.48
C GLU A 34 -9.14 11.93 -15.96
N ARG A 35 -9.19 13.09 -15.28
CA ARG A 35 -9.70 13.20 -13.91
C ARG A 35 -11.18 12.85 -13.95
N ARG A 36 -11.54 11.59 -13.68
CA ARG A 36 -12.95 11.18 -13.70
C ARG A 36 -13.72 11.87 -12.58
N VAL A 37 -14.60 12.77 -12.97
CA VAL A 37 -15.82 13.07 -12.21
C VAL A 37 -16.86 12.04 -12.69
N ASN A 38 -17.10 10.95 -11.93
CA ASN A 38 -18.42 10.30 -11.81
C ASN A 38 -18.41 8.84 -11.30
N ALA A 39 -19.35 8.59 -10.37
CA ALA A 39 -20.39 7.53 -10.29
C ALA A 39 -20.11 6.05 -10.64
N ASN A 40 -18.91 5.66 -11.07
CA ASN A 40 -18.58 4.27 -11.44
C ASN A 40 -17.20 3.81 -10.89
N SER A 41 -16.80 4.34 -9.74
CA SER A 41 -15.68 3.78 -8.98
C SER A 41 -16.19 2.59 -8.16
N ASN A 42 -16.20 1.39 -8.74
CA ASN A 42 -16.37 0.14 -7.97
C ASN A 42 -15.07 -0.19 -7.17
N THR A 43 -14.41 0.82 -6.61
CA THR A 43 -13.22 0.79 -5.75
C THR A 43 -13.24 1.87 -4.67
N SER A 44 -13.99 2.95 -4.89
CA SER A 44 -14.41 3.91 -3.88
C SER A 44 -15.82 4.36 -4.25
N ASN A 45 -16.80 3.99 -3.44
CA ASN A 45 -18.17 4.50 -3.60
C ASN A 45 -18.28 5.98 -3.18
N GLN A 46 -17.16 6.64 -2.83
CA GLN A 46 -17.17 8.00 -2.33
C GLN A 46 -17.13 9.00 -3.49
N PRO A 47 -18.09 9.93 -3.56
CA PRO A 47 -17.92 11.10 -4.42
C PRO A 47 -16.64 11.82 -4.00
N ASN A 48 -15.76 12.09 -4.96
CA ASN A 48 -14.49 12.82 -4.81
C ASN A 48 -13.24 12.02 -4.41
N ASP A 49 -13.19 10.68 -4.57
CA ASP A 49 -11.90 9.97 -4.55
C ASP A 49 -10.99 10.47 -5.70
N PRO A 50 -9.82 11.08 -5.39
CA PRO A 50 -8.92 11.61 -6.41
C PRO A 50 -8.03 10.54 -7.07
N GLY A 51 -8.22 9.26 -6.72
CA GLY A 51 -7.42 8.13 -7.19
C GLY A 51 -7.21 8.10 -8.70
N VAL A 52 -5.97 7.88 -9.11
CA VAL A 52 -5.57 7.78 -10.52
C VAL A 52 -5.32 6.32 -10.87
N PHE A 53 -5.93 5.84 -11.95
CA PHE A 53 -5.73 4.50 -12.50
C PHE A 53 -5.35 4.64 -13.98
N PRO A 54 -4.06 4.67 -14.34
CA PRO A 54 -3.63 4.78 -15.74
C PRO A 54 -4.25 3.68 -16.61
N GLY A 55 -4.95 4.07 -17.69
CA GLY A 55 -5.72 3.15 -18.54
C GLY A 55 -6.95 2.52 -17.88
N GLY A 56 -7.27 2.86 -16.63
CA GLY A 56 -8.39 2.36 -15.85
C GLY A 56 -8.18 0.98 -15.20
N LYS A 57 -9.05 0.63 -14.25
CA LYS A 57 -9.00 -0.64 -13.49
C LYS A 57 -9.00 -1.89 -14.37
N GLU A 58 -9.76 -1.87 -15.47
CA GLU A 58 -9.80 -3.00 -16.40
C GLU A 58 -8.49 -3.17 -17.17
N SER A 59 -7.73 -2.09 -17.41
CA SER A 59 -6.37 -2.18 -17.94
C SER A 59 -5.46 -2.87 -16.93
N PHE A 60 -5.44 -2.40 -15.67
CA PHE A 60 -4.66 -3.05 -14.60
C PHE A 60 -4.96 -4.55 -14.47
N LYS A 61 -6.24 -4.93 -14.44
CA LYS A 61 -6.65 -6.35 -14.35
C LYS A 61 -6.19 -7.19 -15.55
N LYS A 62 -5.92 -6.56 -16.70
CA LYS A 62 -5.55 -7.27 -17.93
C LYS A 62 -4.05 -7.44 -18.07
N GLN A 63 -3.27 -6.46 -17.60
CA GLN A 63 -1.85 -6.37 -17.91
C GLN A 63 -0.99 -5.71 -16.83
N GLY A 64 -1.47 -5.56 -15.59
CA GLY A 64 -0.76 -4.80 -14.56
C GLY A 64 -0.57 -3.33 -14.91
N TRP A 65 0.37 -2.67 -14.24
CA TRP A 65 0.79 -1.31 -14.57
C TRP A 65 1.88 -1.28 -15.61
N ASN A 66 1.74 -0.41 -16.61
CA ASN A 66 2.73 -0.21 -17.67
C ASN A 66 3.35 1.19 -17.67
N VAL A 67 3.00 2.02 -16.68
CA VAL A 67 3.51 3.36 -16.48
C VAL A 67 3.40 3.71 -15.00
N LEU A 68 4.38 4.45 -14.49
CA LEU A 68 4.29 5.10 -13.19
C LEU A 68 3.68 6.48 -13.34
N THR A 69 2.70 6.80 -12.51
CA THR A 69 2.03 8.10 -12.55
C THR A 69 2.89 9.13 -11.81
N PRO A 70 3.36 10.23 -12.45
CA PRO A 70 4.00 11.32 -11.74
C PRO A 70 3.01 11.97 -10.77
N MET A 71 3.44 12.24 -9.55
CA MET A 71 2.60 12.87 -8.51
C MET A 71 3.20 14.23 -8.14
N PRO A 72 2.49 15.35 -8.35
CA PRO A 72 2.96 16.66 -7.91
C PRO A 72 3.26 16.65 -6.41
N GLY A 73 4.45 17.12 -6.01
CA GLY A 73 4.91 17.07 -4.62
C GLY A 73 5.64 15.78 -4.22
N ALA A 74 5.71 14.77 -5.11
CA ALA A 74 6.45 13.54 -4.88
C ALA A 74 7.48 13.30 -5.98
N LYS A 75 8.64 12.76 -5.60
CA LYS A 75 9.57 12.13 -6.54
C LYS A 75 9.44 10.62 -6.50
N ILE A 76 9.80 9.97 -7.60
CA ILE A 76 10.00 8.52 -7.68
C ILE A 76 11.48 8.25 -7.41
N ASP A 77 11.79 7.75 -6.22
CA ASP A 77 13.14 7.42 -5.79
C ASP A 77 13.44 5.95 -6.08
N ASN A 78 14.51 5.69 -6.83
CA ASN A 78 14.95 4.35 -7.24
C ASN A 78 16.38 4.03 -6.75
N GLU A 79 16.95 4.85 -5.87
CA GLU A 79 18.38 4.80 -5.56
C GLU A 79 18.70 4.90 -4.07
N THR A 80 17.90 5.66 -3.31
CA THR A 80 18.19 5.96 -1.90
C THR A 80 18.07 4.73 -1.00
N PHE A 81 17.11 3.85 -1.29
CA PHE A 81 16.74 2.73 -0.43
C PHE A 81 17.29 1.41 -0.98
N THR A 82 18.61 1.27 -0.93
CA THR A 82 19.29 0.04 -1.33
C THR A 82 19.07 -1.07 -0.30
N VAL A 83 18.77 -2.29 -0.77
CA VAL A 83 18.38 -3.44 0.05
C VAL A 83 19.42 -4.56 0.08
N ASP A 84 20.48 -4.43 -0.73
CA ASP A 84 21.60 -5.35 -0.79
C ASP A 84 22.89 -4.61 -1.19
N ASP A 85 24.02 -5.32 -1.10
CA ASP A 85 25.33 -4.80 -1.49
C ASP A 85 25.52 -4.72 -3.02
N GLN A 86 24.58 -5.26 -3.80
CA GLN A 86 24.58 -5.21 -5.26
C GLN A 86 23.91 -3.92 -5.77
N GLY A 87 23.34 -3.13 -4.86
CA GLY A 87 22.68 -1.87 -5.14
C GLY A 87 21.27 -2.03 -5.69
N SER A 88 20.62 -3.18 -5.46
CA SER A 88 19.17 -3.30 -5.69
C SER A 88 18.46 -2.31 -4.77
N ALA A 89 17.42 -1.65 -5.28
CA ALA A 89 16.72 -0.61 -4.53
C ALA A 89 15.21 -0.72 -4.75
N ILE A 90 14.47 -0.38 -3.70
CA ILE A 90 13.01 -0.32 -3.77
C ILE A 90 12.56 1.01 -4.39
N THR A 91 11.82 0.93 -5.50
CA THR A 91 11.14 2.10 -6.07
C THR A 91 10.15 2.68 -5.07
N THR A 92 10.25 3.97 -4.80
CA THR A 92 9.51 4.63 -3.71
C THR A 92 8.95 5.97 -4.14
N TYR A 93 7.65 6.18 -3.97
CA TYR A 93 7.08 7.52 -3.97
C TYR A 93 7.37 8.18 -2.63
N ILE A 94 8.08 9.30 -2.65
CA ILE A 94 8.46 10.05 -1.44
C ILE A 94 8.29 11.53 -1.72
N ASP A 95 7.99 12.34 -0.69
CA ASP A 95 7.94 13.79 -0.86
C ASP A 95 9.21 14.30 -1.57
N GLU A 96 9.04 15.23 -2.51
CA GLU A 96 10.16 15.94 -3.12
C GLU A 96 10.64 17.08 -2.19
N ASN A 97 11.91 17.47 -2.31
CA ASN A 97 12.47 18.65 -1.65
C ASN A 97 12.28 18.75 -0.12
N TYR A 98 12.10 17.62 0.57
CA TYR A 98 11.98 17.61 2.04
C TYR A 98 13.29 18.00 2.72
N ASP A 99 13.20 18.68 3.87
CA ASP A 99 14.33 18.98 4.75
C ASP A 99 14.42 17.92 5.87
N PRO A 100 15.42 17.02 5.86
CA PRO A 100 15.58 16.00 6.89
C PRO A 100 15.64 16.55 8.33
N ALA A 101 16.10 17.78 8.51
CA ALA A 101 16.19 18.42 9.83
C ALA A 101 14.82 18.84 10.36
N LYS A 102 13.81 19.03 9.51
CA LYS A 102 12.45 19.36 9.97
C LYS A 102 11.60 18.13 10.29
N ILE A 103 11.93 16.98 9.71
CA ILE A 103 11.10 15.78 9.83
C ILE A 103 11.06 15.30 11.28
N LYS A 104 9.85 15.25 11.84
CA LYS A 104 9.54 14.68 13.16
C LYS A 104 8.87 13.32 13.06
N ARG A 105 8.15 13.08 11.96
CA ARG A 105 7.41 11.84 11.72
C ARG A 105 7.60 11.35 10.30
N VAL A 106 7.80 10.05 10.14
CA VAL A 106 7.82 9.40 8.83
C VAL A 106 6.65 8.44 8.77
N ILE A 107 5.91 8.43 7.66
CA ILE A 107 4.80 7.50 7.43
C ILE A 107 5.10 6.70 6.17
N ILE A 108 5.28 5.39 6.35
CA ILE A 108 5.47 4.42 5.27
C ILE A 108 4.12 3.76 5.03
N GLN A 109 3.47 4.07 3.91
CA GLN A 109 2.15 3.54 3.55
C GLN A 109 2.26 2.51 2.42
N ILE A 110 1.94 1.26 2.74
CA ILE A 110 1.97 0.14 1.82
C ILE A 110 0.60 -0.02 1.15
N HIS A 111 0.60 -0.10 -0.18
CA HIS A 111 -0.58 -0.27 -1.00
C HIS A 111 -1.23 -1.66 -0.83
N GLY A 112 -2.46 -1.79 -1.34
CA GLY A 112 -3.15 -3.08 -1.45
C GLY A 112 -2.74 -3.87 -2.70
N GLN A 113 -3.60 -4.80 -3.12
CA GLN A 113 -3.38 -5.62 -4.31
C GLN A 113 -3.29 -4.87 -5.63
N TYR A 114 -3.78 -3.63 -5.67
CA TYR A 114 -3.66 -2.80 -6.86
C TYR A 114 -2.28 -2.19 -7.07
N ARG A 115 -1.34 -2.31 -6.12
CA ARG A 115 0.06 -1.84 -6.31
C ARG A 115 0.15 -0.37 -6.75
N ASP A 116 -0.68 0.47 -6.17
CA ASP A 116 -0.90 1.86 -6.54
C ASP A 116 -0.26 2.83 -5.53
N ALA A 117 1.06 2.72 -5.32
CA ALA A 117 1.74 3.53 -4.29
C ALA A 117 1.58 5.05 -4.49
N TRP A 118 1.40 5.52 -5.72
CA TRP A 118 1.12 6.94 -6.00
C TRP A 118 -0.20 7.39 -5.38
N ASN A 119 -1.25 6.56 -5.43
CA ASN A 119 -2.52 6.86 -4.78
C ASN A 119 -2.34 6.85 -3.26
N GLN A 120 -1.60 5.89 -2.72
CA GLN A 120 -1.30 5.84 -1.29
C GLN A 120 -0.56 7.10 -0.81
N TRP A 121 0.47 7.55 -1.54
CA TRP A 121 1.18 8.79 -1.24
C TRP A 121 0.24 10.00 -1.35
N MET A 122 -0.60 10.08 -2.39
CA MET A 122 -1.55 11.17 -2.57
C MET A 122 -2.57 11.23 -1.42
N TYR A 123 -3.14 10.09 -1.02
CA TYR A 123 -4.08 10.02 0.10
C TYR A 123 -3.41 10.41 1.42
N LEU A 124 -2.17 9.98 1.65
CA LEU A 124 -1.37 10.45 2.78
C LEU A 124 -1.17 11.97 2.73
N ASN A 125 -0.77 12.54 1.60
CA ASN A 125 -0.53 13.97 1.46
C ASN A 125 -1.81 14.78 1.72
N LEU A 126 -2.95 14.33 1.22
CA LEU A 126 -4.26 14.95 1.50
C LEU A 126 -4.60 14.89 2.99
N SER A 127 -4.49 13.72 3.61
CA SER A 127 -4.79 13.52 5.03
C SER A 127 -3.84 14.31 5.94
N ARG A 128 -2.54 14.35 5.59
CA ARG A 128 -1.52 15.17 6.25
C ARG A 128 -1.91 16.64 6.30
N ASN A 129 -2.35 17.19 5.17
CA ASN A 129 -2.76 18.58 5.07
C ASN A 129 -4.02 18.87 5.88
N TYR A 130 -4.94 17.91 6.03
CA TYR A 130 -6.08 18.05 6.93
C TYR A 130 -5.66 18.02 8.40
N ALA A 131 -4.83 17.04 8.78
CA ALA A 131 -4.33 16.91 10.14
C ALA A 131 -3.52 18.15 10.57
N ALA A 132 -2.64 18.67 9.71
CA ALA A 132 -1.78 19.82 10.02
C ALA A 132 -2.56 21.11 10.35
N LYS A 133 -3.71 21.34 9.70
CA LYS A 133 -4.55 22.54 9.92
C LYS A 133 -4.98 22.71 11.38
N GLN A 134 -5.15 21.61 12.10
CA GLN A 134 -5.60 21.60 13.50
C GLN A 134 -4.55 20.97 14.43
N GLY A 135 -3.52 20.35 13.84
CA GLY A 135 -2.52 19.52 14.51
C GLY A 135 -1.46 20.30 15.26
N GLY A 136 -1.31 21.60 15.00
CA GLY A 136 -0.23 22.39 15.59
C GLY A 136 1.17 21.96 15.13
N PHE A 137 1.26 21.37 13.94
CA PHE A 137 2.48 21.02 13.23
C PHE A 137 2.34 21.47 11.76
N SER A 138 3.46 21.68 11.08
CA SER A 138 3.50 22.01 9.65
C SER A 138 3.56 20.73 8.80
N PRO A 139 2.92 20.67 7.61
CA PRO A 139 2.98 19.49 6.75
C PRO A 139 4.42 19.02 6.43
N ASP A 140 5.39 19.94 6.34
CA ASP A 140 6.81 19.62 6.08
C ASP A 140 7.54 18.99 7.28
N GLU A 141 6.89 18.85 8.44
CA GLU A 141 7.41 18.06 9.58
C GLU A 141 7.05 16.56 9.48
N VAL A 142 6.20 16.18 8.50
CA VAL A 142 5.79 14.79 8.27
C VAL A 142 6.20 14.35 6.87
N LEU A 143 7.05 13.32 6.79
CA LEU A 143 7.49 12.73 5.53
C LEU A 143 6.57 11.57 5.12
N ALA A 144 6.00 11.66 3.92
CA ALA A 144 5.20 10.59 3.31
C ALA A 144 6.06 9.72 2.40
N VAL A 145 5.99 8.40 2.59
CA VAL A 145 6.78 7.39 1.89
C VAL A 145 5.84 6.25 1.47
N ALA A 146 5.85 5.87 0.20
CA ALA A 146 5.01 4.80 -0.34
C ALA A 146 5.84 3.89 -1.27
N PRO A 147 6.25 2.69 -0.80
CA PRO A 147 6.99 1.72 -1.63
C PRO A 147 6.14 1.14 -2.76
N MET A 148 6.78 0.87 -3.91
CA MET A 148 6.21 0.10 -5.02
C MET A 148 6.65 -1.36 -4.93
N PHE A 149 5.77 -2.25 -4.47
CA PHE A 149 5.99 -3.69 -4.55
C PHE A 149 5.46 -4.24 -5.87
N PHE A 150 6.23 -4.05 -6.95
CA PHE A 150 5.86 -4.47 -8.30
C PHE A 150 5.60 -5.97 -8.40
N ALA A 151 4.64 -6.32 -9.26
CA ALA A 151 4.47 -7.68 -9.74
C ALA A 151 5.13 -7.87 -11.11
N LEU A 152 5.40 -9.12 -11.48
CA LEU A 152 5.81 -9.52 -12.83
C LEU A 152 4.97 -8.90 -13.94
N VAL A 153 3.66 -8.76 -13.69
CA VAL A 153 2.72 -8.23 -14.67
C VAL A 153 2.83 -6.73 -14.87
N ASP A 154 3.51 -6.00 -13.99
CA ASP A 154 3.65 -4.54 -14.11
C ASP A 154 4.77 -4.14 -15.10
N VAL A 155 4.81 -4.84 -16.24
CA VAL A 155 5.81 -4.63 -17.29
C VAL A 155 5.67 -3.24 -17.88
N GLY A 156 6.75 -2.46 -17.81
CA GLY A 156 6.81 -1.07 -18.25
C GLY A 156 6.64 -0.05 -17.12
N ALA A 157 6.21 -0.47 -15.92
CA ALA A 157 6.17 0.41 -14.75
C ALA A 157 7.43 0.32 -13.88
N TYR A 158 8.07 -0.85 -13.75
CA TYR A 158 9.31 -0.94 -12.99
C TYR A 158 10.51 -0.36 -13.77
N PRO A 159 11.52 0.20 -13.09
CA PRO A 159 12.69 0.81 -13.74
C PRO A 159 13.46 -0.17 -14.64
N VAL A 160 13.76 0.29 -15.86
CA VAL A 160 14.61 -0.39 -16.85
C VAL A 160 15.61 0.59 -17.44
N ASP A 161 16.71 0.10 -18.01
CA ASP A 161 17.67 0.90 -18.76
C ASP A 161 17.15 1.28 -20.16
N SER A 162 17.96 2.03 -20.92
CA SER A 162 17.63 2.49 -22.28
C SER A 162 17.37 1.36 -23.29
N ASN A 163 17.75 0.12 -22.98
CA ASN A 163 17.56 -1.05 -23.83
C ASN A 163 16.35 -1.90 -23.38
N ASN A 164 15.50 -1.38 -22.48
CA ASN A 164 14.44 -2.13 -21.81
C ASN A 164 14.96 -3.35 -21.04
N VAL A 165 16.23 -3.32 -20.62
CA VAL A 165 16.80 -4.32 -19.74
C VAL A 165 16.64 -3.79 -18.34
N SER A 166 16.02 -4.55 -17.44
CA SER A 166 16.13 -4.21 -16.03
C SER A 166 17.61 -4.18 -15.69
N ASN A 167 18.10 -3.05 -15.20
CA ASN A 167 19.49 -2.80 -14.83
C ASN A 167 19.92 -3.59 -13.58
N THR A 168 19.41 -4.82 -13.44
CA THR A 168 19.60 -5.83 -12.40
C THR A 168 19.18 -5.42 -10.99
N LYS A 169 18.50 -4.28 -10.82
CA LYS A 169 18.26 -3.68 -9.49
C LYS A 169 16.80 -3.47 -9.12
N ALA A 170 15.88 -3.58 -10.08
CA ALA A 170 14.45 -3.49 -9.81
C ALA A 170 13.99 -4.74 -9.05
N LEU A 171 13.27 -4.52 -7.95
CA LEU A 171 12.65 -5.59 -7.17
C LEU A 171 11.24 -5.83 -7.69
N ILE A 172 10.96 -7.05 -8.16
CA ILE A 172 9.63 -7.47 -8.57
C ILE A 172 9.26 -8.80 -7.89
N TRP A 173 7.97 -9.11 -7.83
CA TRP A 173 7.47 -10.34 -7.21
C TRP A 173 6.55 -11.12 -8.13
N ASP A 174 6.36 -12.40 -7.77
CA ASP A 174 5.34 -13.23 -8.40
C ASP A 174 3.94 -12.79 -7.98
N ASN A 175 3.33 -11.90 -8.76
CA ASN A 175 2.03 -11.31 -8.48
C ASN A 175 1.95 -10.68 -7.06
N ASN A 176 1.38 -11.42 -6.10
CA ASN A 176 1.16 -11.00 -4.73
C ASN A 176 2.21 -11.57 -3.75
N GLY A 177 3.29 -12.17 -4.26
CA GLY A 177 4.35 -12.79 -3.46
C GLY A 177 4.96 -11.87 -2.40
N TRP A 178 5.05 -10.56 -2.69
CA TRP A 178 5.49 -9.54 -1.72
C TRP A 178 4.61 -9.50 -0.47
N GLY A 179 3.29 -9.64 -0.61
CA GLY A 179 2.35 -9.66 0.51
C GLY A 179 2.49 -10.93 1.35
N ASN A 180 2.95 -12.01 0.72
CA ASN A 180 3.27 -13.29 1.33
C ASN A 180 4.73 -13.36 1.83
N VAL A 181 5.49 -12.25 1.81
CA VAL A 181 6.89 -12.18 2.26
C VAL A 181 7.79 -13.17 1.50
N GLN A 182 7.48 -13.45 0.24
CA GLN A 182 8.41 -14.15 -0.64
C GLN A 182 9.59 -13.23 -0.98
N ASP A 183 10.75 -13.83 -1.21
CA ASP A 183 11.89 -13.09 -1.73
C ASP A 183 11.55 -12.56 -3.15
N ALA A 184 12.00 -11.35 -3.43
CA ALA A 184 11.88 -10.72 -4.72
C ALA A 184 12.68 -11.51 -5.76
N ILE A 185 12.34 -11.26 -7.03
CA ILE A 185 13.08 -11.71 -8.20
C ILE A 185 13.51 -10.48 -8.99
N TYR A 186 14.47 -10.66 -9.89
CA TYR A 186 14.82 -9.64 -10.87
C TYR A 186 13.99 -9.78 -12.14
N PRO A 187 13.62 -8.69 -12.83
CA PRO A 187 13.10 -8.78 -14.17
C PRO A 187 14.18 -9.30 -15.13
N VAL A 188 13.86 -10.29 -15.94
CA VAL A 188 14.74 -10.89 -16.94
C VAL A 188 14.13 -10.63 -18.30
N TYR A 189 14.90 -10.08 -19.25
CA TYR A 189 14.44 -9.80 -20.60
C TYR A 189 15.24 -10.63 -21.62
N ASN A 190 14.57 -11.11 -22.69
CA ASN A 190 15.26 -11.79 -23.79
C ASN A 190 15.95 -10.77 -24.72
N LYS A 191 16.75 -11.28 -25.67
CA LYS A 191 17.47 -10.45 -26.66
C LYS A 191 16.56 -9.56 -27.54
N ARG A 192 15.25 -9.76 -27.52
CA ARG A 192 14.25 -8.95 -28.23
C ARG A 192 13.61 -7.89 -27.33
N GLY A 193 14.11 -7.69 -26.11
CA GLY A 193 13.55 -6.74 -25.14
C GLY A 193 12.20 -7.17 -24.57
N GLN A 194 11.85 -8.46 -24.65
CA GLN A 194 10.60 -9.00 -24.11
C GLN A 194 10.86 -9.63 -22.75
N LEU A 195 9.92 -9.46 -21.81
CA LEU A 195 10.01 -10.11 -20.50
C LEU A 195 10.13 -11.62 -20.69
N ALA A 196 11.16 -12.18 -20.09
CA ALA A 196 11.55 -13.57 -20.14
C ALA A 196 11.72 -14.15 -18.72
N ASN A 197 11.18 -13.50 -17.69
CA ASN A 197 11.10 -14.05 -16.33
C ASN A 197 10.53 -15.47 -16.38
N PRO A 198 11.20 -16.45 -15.77
CA PRO A 198 11.05 -17.79 -16.30
C PRO A 198 10.53 -18.74 -15.20
N ALA A 199 10.36 -20.01 -15.57
CA ALA A 199 11.02 -21.01 -14.76
C ALA A 199 12.53 -20.92 -15.09
N TYR A 200 13.32 -20.18 -14.30
CA TYR A 200 14.69 -19.74 -14.65
C TYR A 200 15.74 -20.86 -14.72
N GLN A 201 16.69 -20.79 -15.67
CA GLN A 201 17.95 -21.55 -15.77
C GLN A 201 19.04 -20.78 -16.56
N GLU A 202 20.23 -20.58 -15.98
CA GLU A 202 21.52 -21.09 -16.51
C GLU A 202 22.67 -20.95 -15.49
N VAL A 203 23.30 -22.07 -15.11
CA VAL A 203 24.62 -22.08 -14.46
C VAL A 203 25.61 -22.77 -15.38
N ASN A 204 26.35 -22.00 -16.18
CA ASN A 204 27.56 -22.50 -16.84
C ASN A 204 28.77 -22.31 -15.91
N LYS A 205 29.05 -23.31 -15.07
CA LYS A 205 30.40 -23.60 -14.60
C LYS A 205 30.85 -24.91 -15.22
N LYS A 206 31.99 -24.87 -15.90
CA LYS A 206 32.64 -25.95 -16.66
C LYS A 206 32.55 -27.31 -15.97
N SER A 207 32.30 -28.33 -16.80
CA SER A 207 32.46 -29.77 -16.60
C SER A 207 33.10 -30.23 -15.28
N SER A 208 32.35 -31.01 -14.51
CA SER A 208 32.85 -32.32 -14.10
C SER A 208 31.68 -33.28 -13.87
N SER A 209 31.84 -34.45 -14.46
CA SER A 209 30.89 -35.55 -14.53
C SER A 209 30.66 -36.25 -13.19
N LYS A 210 29.48 -36.91 -13.12
CA LYS A 210 29.07 -38.01 -12.23
C LYS A 210 28.45 -37.62 -10.88
N SER A 211 27.13 -37.75 -10.79
CA SER A 211 26.57 -38.92 -10.10
C SER A 211 25.08 -39.09 -10.42
N SER A 212 24.71 -40.36 -10.48
CA SER A 212 23.40 -40.93 -10.74
C SER A 212 22.51 -40.97 -9.50
N SER A 213 21.19 -41.04 -9.76
CA SER A 213 20.11 -41.66 -8.97
C SER A 213 19.77 -41.05 -7.59
N SER A 214 18.53 -40.94 -7.12
CA SER A 214 17.16 -41.14 -7.62
C SER A 214 16.21 -40.96 -6.43
N SER A 215 15.07 -40.27 -6.58
CA SER A 215 13.78 -40.61 -5.94
C SER A 215 12.71 -39.64 -6.47
N LYS A 216 12.01 -40.02 -7.55
CA LYS A 216 10.62 -40.53 -7.53
C LYS A 216 9.60 -39.58 -6.88
N SER A 217 8.89 -38.83 -7.72
CA SER A 217 7.46 -38.56 -7.53
C SER A 217 6.72 -38.94 -8.82
N SER A 218 5.59 -39.61 -8.64
CA SER A 218 4.86 -40.37 -9.64
C SER A 218 3.59 -39.65 -10.09
N SER A 219 3.32 -39.75 -11.40
CA SER A 219 2.00 -39.95 -12.06
C SER A 219 0.86 -38.96 -11.74
N SER A 220 0.43 -38.06 -12.63
CA SER A 220 -0.34 -38.23 -13.90
C SER A 220 -1.86 -38.36 -13.75
N SER A 221 -2.62 -37.48 -14.40
CA SER A 221 -3.82 -37.79 -15.24
C SER A 221 -4.44 -36.48 -15.77
N LYS A 222 -4.31 -36.17 -17.06
CA LYS A 222 -5.30 -36.39 -18.14
C LYS A 222 -6.60 -35.58 -18.03
N SER A 223 -6.77 -34.71 -19.03
CA SER A 223 -7.97 -33.93 -19.35
C SER A 223 -9.10 -34.77 -19.94
N SER A 224 -10.35 -34.39 -19.64
CA SER A 224 -11.47 -34.51 -20.57
C SER A 224 -12.43 -33.33 -20.42
N SER A 225 -13.05 -32.99 -21.55
CA SER A 225 -13.74 -31.77 -21.94
C SER A 225 -15.13 -31.51 -21.33
N GLY A 226 -15.48 -30.22 -21.19
CA GLY A 226 -16.78 -29.70 -21.66
C GLY A 226 -17.65 -28.92 -20.66
N SER A 227 -17.50 -27.59 -20.59
CA SER A 227 -18.58 -26.61 -20.84
C SER A 227 -18.07 -25.18 -20.60
N LYS A 228 -18.26 -24.30 -21.59
CA LYS A 228 -17.78 -22.91 -21.61
C LYS A 228 -18.77 -21.99 -20.90
N SER A 229 -18.27 -21.20 -19.93
CA SER A 229 -18.75 -19.83 -19.68
C SER A 229 -17.59 -18.90 -19.28
N LYS A 230 -17.12 -18.15 -20.29
CA LYS A 230 -16.52 -16.81 -20.29
C LYS A 230 -15.56 -16.40 -19.15
N SER A 231 -14.28 -16.74 -19.35
CA SER A 231 -13.09 -15.88 -19.21
C SER A 231 -13.01 -14.92 -18.01
N LYS A 232 -12.57 -15.42 -16.85
CA LYS A 232 -11.61 -14.68 -16.01
C LYS A 232 -10.23 -15.21 -16.36
N ARG A 233 -9.42 -14.41 -17.07
CA ARG A 233 -8.00 -14.75 -17.23
C ARG A 233 -7.37 -14.71 -15.84
N ASN A 234 -6.96 -15.86 -15.32
CA ASN A 234 -6.01 -15.92 -14.22
C ASN A 234 -4.76 -15.19 -14.71
N ILE A 235 -4.43 -14.08 -14.05
CA ILE A 235 -3.14 -13.42 -14.22
C ILE A 235 -2.13 -14.36 -13.56
N GLN A 236 -1.70 -15.40 -14.29
CA GLN A 236 -0.70 -16.35 -13.82
C GLN A 236 0.64 -15.60 -13.73
N GLY A 237 1.10 -15.39 -12.50
CA GLY A 237 2.49 -15.11 -12.23
C GLY A 237 3.32 -16.36 -12.55
N VAL A 238 4.43 -16.18 -13.24
CA VAL A 238 5.34 -17.25 -13.71
C VAL A 238 6.72 -17.01 -13.13
N SER A 239 6.84 -17.08 -11.81
CA SER A 239 8.14 -17.14 -11.16
C SER A 239 8.29 -18.45 -10.39
N SER A 240 9.25 -19.29 -10.82
CA SER A 240 9.63 -20.50 -10.09
C SER A 240 10.48 -20.18 -8.85
N GLN A 241 10.56 -21.12 -7.90
CA GLN A 241 11.54 -21.10 -6.81
C GLN A 241 12.97 -20.77 -7.31
N ASN A 242 13.38 -21.29 -8.46
CA ASN A 242 14.69 -20.99 -9.05
C ASN A 242 14.93 -19.48 -9.32
N ALA A 243 13.87 -18.74 -9.66
CA ALA A 243 13.97 -17.30 -9.93
C ALA A 243 14.15 -16.50 -8.63
N GLN A 244 13.46 -16.93 -7.56
CA GLN A 244 13.72 -16.42 -6.20
C GLN A 244 15.11 -16.84 -5.74
N ASP A 245 15.56 -18.02 -6.14
CA ASP A 245 16.86 -18.53 -5.76
C ASP A 245 18.03 -17.77 -6.38
N ALA A 246 17.83 -17.30 -7.61
CA ALA A 246 18.76 -16.46 -8.34
C ALA A 246 18.55 -14.95 -8.11
N GLY A 247 17.52 -14.58 -7.35
CA GLY A 247 17.16 -13.19 -7.06
C GLY A 247 17.99 -12.55 -5.93
N PRO A 248 17.63 -11.33 -5.50
CA PRO A 248 18.35 -10.55 -4.48
C PRO A 248 18.34 -11.15 -3.07
N LYS A 249 17.53 -12.20 -2.81
CA LYS A 249 17.28 -12.73 -1.46
C LYS A 249 16.69 -11.70 -0.48
N VAL A 250 15.89 -10.78 -1.02
CA VAL A 250 15.24 -9.68 -0.30
C VAL A 250 13.73 -9.89 -0.32
N ALA A 251 13.09 -9.98 0.84
CA ALA A 251 11.65 -9.98 0.97
C ALA A 251 11.10 -8.58 1.25
N SER A 252 9.77 -8.44 1.20
CA SER A 252 9.10 -7.17 1.53
C SER A 252 9.39 -6.65 2.94
N LEU A 253 9.71 -7.54 3.88
CA LEU A 253 10.03 -7.15 5.25
C LEU A 253 11.47 -6.64 5.41
N ASP A 254 12.43 -7.12 4.61
CA ASP A 254 13.80 -6.55 4.58
C ASP A 254 13.78 -5.10 4.06
N ILE A 255 12.84 -4.79 3.15
CA ILE A 255 12.59 -3.41 2.69
C ILE A 255 12.08 -2.53 3.83
N LEU A 256 11.19 -3.04 4.68
CA LEU A 256 10.73 -2.30 5.85
C LEU A 256 11.86 -2.09 6.86
N ASP A 257 12.74 -3.07 7.05
CA ASP A 257 13.95 -2.91 7.88
C ASP A 257 14.87 -1.83 7.31
N THR A 258 15.05 -1.80 6.00
CA THR A 258 15.82 -0.76 5.29
C THR A 258 15.26 0.64 5.57
N TYR A 259 13.95 0.83 5.45
CA TYR A 259 13.33 2.12 5.77
C TYR A 259 13.49 2.49 7.24
N VAL A 260 13.23 1.56 8.17
CA VAL A 260 13.36 1.85 9.59
C VAL A 260 14.79 2.25 9.94
N ASN A 261 15.80 1.57 9.41
CA ASN A 261 17.20 1.91 9.62
C ASN A 261 17.55 3.28 9.02
N TYR A 262 17.12 3.54 7.80
CA TYR A 262 17.39 4.80 7.10
C TYR A 262 16.79 6.01 7.83
N PHE A 263 15.50 5.95 8.19
CA PHE A 263 14.80 7.06 8.83
C PHE A 263 15.09 7.20 10.33
N SER A 264 15.66 6.17 10.97
CA SER A 264 16.07 6.24 12.37
C SER A 264 17.47 6.86 12.56
N ASN A 265 18.23 7.06 11.49
CA ASN A 265 19.58 7.62 11.56
C ASN A 265 19.54 9.10 11.99
N THR A 266 19.89 9.38 13.24
CA THR A 266 19.83 10.73 13.84
C THR A 266 20.82 11.72 13.24
N LYS A 267 21.87 11.26 12.56
CA LYS A 267 22.75 12.17 11.80
C LYS A 267 22.07 12.73 10.56
N ARG A 268 21.12 11.96 9.99
CA ARG A 268 20.35 12.34 8.81
C ARG A 268 19.03 13.00 9.20
N PHE A 269 18.32 12.41 10.14
CA PHE A 269 17.01 12.84 10.63
C PHE A 269 17.07 13.12 12.14
N PRO A 270 17.62 14.27 12.55
CA PRO A 270 17.87 14.56 13.97
C PRO A 270 16.60 14.61 14.83
N ASN A 271 15.45 14.93 14.22
CA ASN A 271 14.21 15.20 14.93
C ASN A 271 13.14 14.10 14.79
N VAL A 272 13.42 12.98 14.10
CA VAL A 272 12.44 11.90 13.93
C VAL A 272 12.15 11.18 15.25
N ASN A 273 10.93 11.40 15.73
CA ASN A 273 10.36 10.83 16.94
C ASN A 273 9.65 9.50 16.67
N LYS A 274 8.90 9.43 15.56
CA LYS A 274 8.09 8.27 15.19
C LYS A 274 8.16 7.92 13.72
N ILE A 275 8.18 6.62 13.44
CA ILE A 275 8.07 6.02 12.12
C ILE A 275 6.81 5.15 12.14
N VAL A 276 5.81 5.54 11.37
CA VAL A 276 4.56 4.80 11.21
C VAL A 276 4.70 3.83 10.05
N ILE A 277 4.53 2.54 10.33
CA ILE A 277 4.45 1.50 9.31
C ILE A 277 2.98 1.19 9.11
N SER A 278 2.42 1.67 8.00
CA SER A 278 1.00 1.59 7.67
C SER A 278 0.76 0.77 6.43
N GLY A 279 -0.34 0.01 6.37
CA GLY A 279 -0.71 -0.76 5.20
C GLY A 279 -2.22 -0.85 5.03
N PHE A 280 -2.66 -0.86 3.77
CA PHE A 280 -4.05 -1.09 3.39
C PHE A 280 -4.22 -2.43 2.67
N SER A 281 -5.28 -3.18 2.96
CA SER A 281 -5.61 -4.45 2.31
C SER A 281 -4.43 -5.43 2.39
N MET A 282 -3.90 -5.90 1.26
CA MET A 282 -2.70 -6.74 1.25
C MET A 282 -1.48 -6.11 1.93
N GLY A 283 -1.32 -4.78 1.88
CA GLY A 283 -0.30 -4.06 2.63
C GLY A 283 -0.47 -4.23 4.14
N ALA A 284 -1.70 -4.23 4.65
CA ALA A 284 -1.98 -4.51 6.05
C ALA A 284 -1.61 -5.94 6.45
N GLN A 285 -1.74 -6.92 5.54
CA GLN A 285 -1.28 -8.28 5.80
C GLN A 285 0.25 -8.34 5.92
N ALA A 286 0.98 -7.59 5.08
CA ALA A 286 2.44 -7.47 5.20
C ALA A 286 2.83 -6.80 6.53
N VAL A 287 2.12 -5.76 6.96
CA VAL A 287 2.34 -5.12 8.27
C VAL A 287 2.07 -6.08 9.42
N ASN A 288 0.97 -6.85 9.39
CA ASN A 288 0.68 -7.89 10.39
C ASN A 288 1.83 -8.90 10.51
N ARG A 289 2.35 -9.38 9.38
CA ARG A 289 3.53 -10.27 9.35
C ARG A 289 4.78 -9.57 9.88
N TYR A 290 4.97 -8.29 9.60
CA TYR A 290 6.10 -7.53 10.12
C TYR A 290 6.06 -7.36 11.64
N VAL A 291 4.87 -7.08 12.20
CA VAL A 291 4.65 -7.03 13.65
C VAL A 291 4.98 -8.36 14.32
N ALA A 292 4.78 -9.50 13.64
CA ALA A 292 5.13 -10.82 14.16
C ALA A 292 6.61 -11.18 13.96
N LEU A 293 7.15 -10.99 12.76
CA LEU A 293 8.40 -11.64 12.32
C LEU A 293 9.65 -10.77 12.47
N ARG A 294 9.50 -9.43 12.50
CA ARG A 294 10.64 -8.53 12.74
C ARG A 294 11.20 -8.80 14.13
N THR A 295 12.51 -8.90 14.26
CA THR A 295 13.18 -9.04 15.57
C THR A 295 13.18 -7.75 16.36
N ASP A 296 13.18 -7.87 17.68
CA ASP A 296 13.18 -6.70 18.55
C ASP A 296 14.49 -5.92 18.44
N THR A 297 14.39 -4.59 18.41
CA THR A 297 15.54 -3.68 18.32
C THR A 297 15.34 -2.46 19.22
N SER A 298 16.41 -1.72 19.50
CA SER A 298 16.30 -0.44 20.21
C SER A 298 15.48 0.63 19.45
N LEU A 299 15.21 0.40 18.16
CA LEU A 299 14.41 1.26 17.31
C LEU A 299 12.90 1.07 17.51
N ASP A 300 12.46 -0.04 18.13
CA ASP A 300 11.03 -0.39 18.20
C ASP A 300 10.20 0.65 18.95
N LYS A 301 10.81 1.36 19.91
CA LYS A 301 10.17 2.50 20.61
C LYS A 301 9.77 3.65 19.68
N LYS A 302 10.41 3.76 18.52
CA LYS A 302 10.06 4.74 17.47
C LYS A 302 8.97 4.24 16.53
N LEU A 303 8.60 2.97 16.59
CA LEU A 303 7.68 2.37 15.62
C LEU A 303 6.23 2.46 16.11
N TYR A 304 5.33 2.62 15.14
CA TYR A 304 3.89 2.53 15.34
C TYR A 304 3.27 1.83 14.13
N TYR A 305 2.46 0.80 14.35
CA TYR A 305 1.96 -0.04 13.26
C TYR A 305 0.47 0.24 13.00
N VAL A 306 0.12 0.52 11.75
CA VAL A 306 -1.27 0.80 11.35
C VAL A 306 -1.72 -0.21 10.30
N MET A 307 -2.78 -0.95 10.59
CA MET A 307 -3.29 -2.03 9.73
C MET A 307 -4.72 -1.73 9.32
N SER A 308 -4.95 -1.61 8.01
CA SER A 308 -6.26 -1.26 7.46
C SER A 308 -6.81 -2.36 6.56
N ALA A 309 -7.97 -2.90 6.94
CA ALA A 309 -8.77 -3.83 6.12
C ALA A 309 -8.00 -5.00 5.45
N PRO A 310 -7.14 -5.77 6.15
CA PRO A 310 -6.48 -6.93 5.55
C PRO A 310 -7.51 -7.97 5.09
N ALA A 311 -7.16 -8.71 4.03
CA ALA A 311 -8.00 -9.82 3.57
C ALA A 311 -7.91 -11.04 4.50
N SER A 312 -6.80 -11.21 5.21
CA SER A 312 -6.57 -12.27 6.20
C SER A 312 -5.38 -11.89 7.08
N PHE A 313 -5.28 -12.53 8.24
CA PHE A 313 -4.18 -12.37 9.19
C PHE A 313 -3.33 -13.64 9.22
N MET A 314 -2.06 -13.47 9.58
CA MET A 314 -1.23 -14.56 10.07
C MET A 314 -1.48 -14.68 11.58
N TYR A 315 -2.20 -15.71 11.98
CA TYR A 315 -2.46 -15.99 13.38
C TYR A 315 -1.18 -16.49 14.08
N VAL A 316 -0.98 -16.07 15.33
CA VAL A 316 0.15 -16.53 16.16
C VAL A 316 -0.27 -17.63 17.14
N THR A 317 -1.48 -18.17 16.96
CA THR A 317 -2.10 -19.28 17.69
C THR A 317 -2.81 -20.20 16.70
N GLU A 318 -3.10 -21.42 17.13
CA GLU A 318 -3.90 -22.38 16.34
C GLU A 318 -5.41 -22.12 16.47
N ASP A 319 -5.84 -21.35 17.46
CA ASP A 319 -7.25 -21.03 17.64
C ASP A 319 -7.82 -20.24 16.46
N ARG A 320 -9.07 -20.53 16.10
CA ARG A 320 -9.80 -19.84 15.04
C ARG A 320 -11.16 -19.37 15.53
N PRO A 321 -11.60 -18.17 15.12
CA PRO A 321 -12.90 -17.61 15.50
C PRO A 321 -14.08 -18.34 14.84
N GLU A 322 -13.85 -18.96 13.69
CA GLU A 322 -14.84 -19.77 12.96
C GLU A 322 -14.48 -21.26 13.00
N ASN A 323 -15.47 -22.11 12.71
CA ASN A 323 -15.27 -23.56 12.64
C ASN A 323 -14.22 -23.93 11.59
N ILE A 324 -13.30 -24.82 11.94
CA ILE A 324 -12.31 -25.39 11.02
C ILE A 324 -12.96 -26.60 10.32
N PRO A 325 -13.20 -26.57 9.00
CA PRO A 325 -13.71 -27.73 8.27
C PRO A 325 -12.74 -28.92 8.36
N PRO A 326 -13.22 -30.18 8.43
CA PRO A 326 -12.34 -31.35 8.55
C PRO A 326 -11.33 -31.52 7.42
N ASP A 327 -11.64 -31.01 6.22
CA ASP A 327 -10.79 -31.02 5.03
C ASP A 327 -9.81 -29.82 4.96
N CYS A 328 -9.93 -28.86 5.87
CA CYS A 328 -9.04 -27.71 5.98
C CYS A 328 -7.87 -28.00 6.92
N THR A 329 -7.09 -29.05 6.61
CA THR A 329 -5.96 -29.49 7.45
C THR A 329 -4.84 -28.47 7.57
N ASP A 330 -4.72 -27.61 6.57
CA ASP A 330 -3.58 -26.69 6.40
C ASP A 330 -3.91 -25.26 6.88
N TYR A 331 -5.02 -25.08 7.62
CA TYR A 331 -5.51 -23.79 8.09
C TYR A 331 -4.52 -22.96 8.93
N ASN A 332 -3.51 -23.62 9.49
CA ASN A 332 -2.46 -23.00 10.29
C ASN A 332 -1.08 -22.97 9.60
N GLU A 333 -0.98 -23.45 8.36
CA GLU A 333 0.22 -23.30 7.55
C GLU A 333 0.48 -21.82 7.23
N TYR A 334 1.75 -21.47 7.03
CA TYR A 334 2.10 -20.18 6.48
C TYR A 334 1.41 -20.01 5.11
N LYS A 335 0.63 -18.96 4.88
CA LYS A 335 0.70 -17.61 5.45
C LYS A 335 -0.40 -17.23 6.46
N TYR A 336 -1.18 -18.21 6.92
CA TYR A 336 -2.34 -18.03 7.81
C TYR A 336 -2.03 -18.34 9.27
N GLY A 337 -0.98 -19.12 9.53
CA GLY A 337 -0.46 -19.40 10.86
C GLY A 337 1.07 -19.50 10.90
N LEU A 338 1.58 -20.23 11.88
CA LEU A 338 3.01 -20.42 12.14
C LEU A 338 3.51 -21.85 11.82
N ASN A 339 2.68 -22.69 11.19
CA ASN A 339 3.09 -24.03 10.76
C ASN A 339 3.69 -23.99 9.35
N GLY A 340 4.29 -25.12 8.94
CA GLY A 340 4.75 -25.29 7.57
C GLY A 340 6.06 -24.62 7.22
N THR A 341 6.16 -24.26 5.93
CA THR A 341 7.32 -23.58 5.38
C THR A 341 7.19 -22.07 5.57
N MET A 342 7.96 -21.53 6.52
CA MET A 342 8.05 -20.10 6.79
C MET A 342 8.87 -19.37 5.71
N PRO A 343 8.68 -18.05 5.52
CA PRO A 343 9.40 -17.29 4.50
C PRO A 343 10.89 -17.17 4.83
N ALA A 344 11.74 -16.94 3.81
CA ALA A 344 13.18 -16.79 4.00
C ALA A 344 13.56 -15.72 5.05
N TYR A 345 12.79 -14.62 5.11
CA TYR A 345 12.91 -13.59 6.16
C TYR A 345 12.84 -14.15 7.57
N PHE A 346 11.91 -15.07 7.84
CA PHE A 346 11.81 -15.73 9.15
C PHE A 346 13.08 -16.50 9.47
N HIS A 347 13.62 -17.24 8.49
CA HIS A 347 14.80 -18.09 8.67
C HIS A 347 16.09 -17.29 8.86
N ARG A 348 16.23 -16.13 8.20
CA ARG A 348 17.32 -15.16 8.42
C ARG A 348 17.42 -14.73 9.89
N HIS A 349 16.32 -14.79 10.63
CA HIS A 349 16.21 -14.39 12.04
C HIS A 349 15.76 -15.54 12.98
N SER A 350 15.95 -16.79 12.56
CA SER A 350 15.37 -17.98 13.23
C SER A 350 15.67 -18.11 14.73
N HIS A 351 16.87 -17.72 15.19
CA HIS A 351 17.25 -17.75 16.61
C HIS A 351 16.40 -16.85 17.52
N HIS A 352 15.64 -15.92 16.93
CA HIS A 352 14.78 -14.98 17.65
C HIS A 352 13.30 -15.16 17.31
N ASN A 353 12.92 -16.16 16.53
CA ASN A 353 11.57 -16.31 15.99
C ASN A 353 10.89 -17.61 16.42
N ASP A 354 11.20 -18.11 17.63
CA ASP A 354 10.32 -19.09 18.27
C ASP A 354 8.94 -18.50 18.56
N VAL A 355 7.93 -19.36 18.69
CA VAL A 355 6.52 -18.96 18.83
C VAL A 355 6.29 -18.03 20.04
N ASN A 356 6.96 -18.25 21.17
CA ASN A 356 6.78 -17.41 22.36
C ASN A 356 7.42 -16.04 22.16
N SER A 357 8.58 -15.98 21.50
CA SER A 357 9.21 -14.73 21.10
C SER A 357 8.34 -13.91 20.15
N ILE A 358 7.70 -14.56 19.16
CA ILE A 358 6.76 -13.92 18.22
C ILE A 358 5.53 -13.38 18.96
N ARG A 359 4.89 -14.18 19.82
CA ARG A 359 3.72 -13.76 20.61
C ARG A 359 4.07 -12.58 21.51
N GLY A 360 5.17 -12.70 22.26
CA GLY A 360 5.63 -11.69 23.20
C GLY A 360 5.87 -10.33 22.54
N ARG A 361 6.54 -10.29 21.39
CA ARG A 361 6.73 -9.02 20.67
C ARG A 361 5.45 -8.50 20.03
N TYR A 362 4.61 -9.39 19.48
CA TYR A 362 3.34 -8.99 18.86
C TYR A 362 2.47 -8.22 19.88
N LEU A 363 2.39 -8.71 21.11
CA LEU A 363 1.60 -8.13 22.19
C LEU A 363 2.15 -6.80 22.74
N ARG A 364 3.47 -6.57 22.67
CA ARG A 364 4.11 -5.35 23.20
C ARG A 364 4.15 -4.19 22.21
N ARG A 365 3.98 -4.46 20.91
CA ARG A 365 4.08 -3.44 19.86
C ARG A 365 2.84 -2.55 19.83
N ALA A 366 3.07 -1.24 19.64
CA ALA A 366 2.01 -0.25 19.51
C ALA A 366 1.32 -0.38 18.15
N GLN A 367 0.02 -0.65 18.16
CA GLN A 367 -0.75 -1.03 16.97
C GLN A 367 -2.07 -0.29 16.90
N PHE A 368 -2.48 0.06 15.69
CA PHE A 368 -3.84 0.50 15.40
C PHE A 368 -4.43 -0.27 14.24
N TYR A 369 -5.64 -0.76 14.45
CA TYR A 369 -6.43 -1.48 13.47
C TYR A 369 -7.60 -0.60 13.03
N MET A 370 -7.86 -0.53 11.73
CA MET A 370 -9.08 0.12 11.24
C MET A 370 -9.69 -0.58 10.03
N VAL A 371 -11.00 -0.52 9.92
CA VAL A 371 -11.75 -1.14 8.82
C VAL A 371 -13.04 -0.37 8.56
N GLY A 372 -13.47 -0.37 7.30
CA GLY A 372 -14.77 0.17 6.92
C GLY A 372 -15.91 -0.71 7.44
N SER A 373 -16.97 -0.11 7.97
CA SER A 373 -18.16 -0.85 8.40
C SER A 373 -18.96 -1.45 7.23
N ASP A 374 -18.70 -0.98 6.00
CA ASP A 374 -19.33 -1.48 4.78
C ASP A 374 -18.32 -2.33 3.97
N ASP A 375 -17.22 -2.76 4.59
CA ASP A 375 -16.18 -3.60 3.98
C ASP A 375 -16.43 -5.09 4.31
N ASP A 376 -17.56 -5.60 3.82
CA ASP A 376 -18.02 -6.98 4.03
C ASP A 376 -17.60 -7.95 2.92
N ALA A 377 -16.81 -7.48 1.95
CA ALA A 377 -16.43 -8.29 0.80
C ALA A 377 -15.51 -9.46 1.18
N ILE A 378 -15.84 -10.66 0.70
CA ILE A 378 -15.00 -11.86 0.83
C ILE A 378 -14.01 -11.91 -0.33
N THR A 379 -12.79 -11.46 -0.11
CA THR A 379 -11.74 -11.42 -1.14
C THR A 379 -10.75 -12.59 -1.07
N ASP A 380 -10.68 -13.28 0.07
CA ASP A 380 -9.95 -14.55 0.24
C ASP A 380 -10.94 -15.63 0.65
N GLN A 381 -11.25 -16.53 -0.28
CA GLN A 381 -12.24 -17.61 -0.16
C GLN A 381 -11.60 -18.97 0.16
N SER A 382 -10.28 -19.00 0.42
CA SER A 382 -9.59 -20.20 0.87
C SER A 382 -10.21 -20.71 2.18
N CYS A 383 -10.12 -22.01 2.44
CA CYS A 383 -10.70 -22.56 3.67
C CYS A 383 -10.03 -21.92 4.90
N GLU A 384 -8.72 -21.68 4.81
CA GLU A 384 -7.86 -21.06 5.81
C GLU A 384 -8.31 -19.63 6.10
N GLY A 385 -8.58 -18.83 5.05
CA GLY A 385 -9.14 -17.48 5.19
C GLY A 385 -10.55 -17.49 5.80
N MET A 386 -11.38 -18.47 5.44
CA MET A 386 -12.74 -18.60 5.97
C MET A 386 -12.77 -19.00 7.45
N THR A 387 -11.75 -19.69 7.97
CA THR A 387 -11.62 -19.93 9.43
C THR A 387 -11.47 -18.64 10.25
N GLN A 388 -11.17 -17.50 9.60
CA GLN A 388 -10.95 -16.21 10.25
C GLN A 388 -12.19 -15.29 10.24
N GLY A 389 -13.19 -15.59 9.41
CA GLY A 389 -14.39 -14.75 9.22
C GLY A 389 -14.79 -14.56 7.76
N GLY A 390 -16.00 -14.03 7.56
CA GLY A 390 -16.72 -13.88 6.29
C GLY A 390 -16.57 -12.54 5.57
N GLY A 391 -15.43 -11.85 5.71
CA GLY A 391 -15.16 -10.58 5.01
C GLY A 391 -14.07 -9.75 5.70
N HIS A 392 -13.69 -8.60 5.14
CA HIS A 392 -12.65 -7.75 5.73
C HIS A 392 -13.02 -7.25 7.13
N LEU A 393 -14.25 -6.74 7.31
CA LEU A 393 -14.77 -6.29 8.60
C LEU A 393 -14.80 -7.42 9.63
N ASP A 394 -15.39 -8.55 9.27
CA ASP A 394 -15.55 -9.69 10.19
C ASP A 394 -14.19 -10.28 10.60
N ARG A 395 -13.25 -10.41 9.66
CA ARG A 395 -11.88 -10.88 9.96
C ARG A 395 -11.13 -9.92 10.86
N MET A 396 -11.27 -8.61 10.65
CA MET A 396 -10.69 -7.60 11.53
C MET A 396 -11.28 -7.68 12.93
N ASP A 397 -12.61 -7.77 13.03
CA ASP A 397 -13.34 -7.87 14.29
C ASP A 397 -12.94 -9.13 15.06
N ASN A 398 -12.87 -10.26 14.39
CA ASN A 398 -12.45 -11.52 14.96
C ASN A 398 -10.99 -11.50 15.42
N TRP A 399 -10.08 -10.93 14.60
CA TRP A 399 -8.68 -10.80 14.97
C TRP A 399 -8.51 -9.96 16.24
N VAL A 400 -9.07 -8.75 16.24
CA VAL A 400 -8.86 -7.79 17.32
C VAL A 400 -9.63 -8.18 18.57
N ASN A 401 -10.88 -8.61 18.48
CA ASN A 401 -11.73 -8.79 19.67
C ASN A 401 -11.71 -10.23 20.21
N LYS A 402 -11.23 -11.22 19.43
CA LYS A 402 -11.19 -12.63 19.86
C LYS A 402 -9.76 -13.16 19.89
N ALA A 403 -9.04 -13.09 18.78
CA ALA A 403 -7.73 -13.72 18.65
C ALA A 403 -6.64 -13.01 19.49
N LEU A 404 -6.49 -11.69 19.32
CA LEU A 404 -5.44 -10.91 19.98
C LEU A 404 -5.54 -10.96 21.52
N PRO A 405 -6.72 -10.80 22.15
CA PRO A 405 -6.89 -10.92 23.59
C PRO A 405 -6.54 -12.30 24.14
N GLY A 406 -6.69 -13.34 23.31
CA GLY A 406 -6.39 -14.74 23.64
C GLY A 406 -4.95 -15.17 23.42
N ILE A 407 -4.07 -14.31 22.88
CA ILE A 407 -2.67 -14.68 22.64
C ILE A 407 -1.98 -15.01 23.98
N PRO A 408 -1.32 -16.18 24.11
CA PRO A 408 -0.54 -16.51 25.30
C PRO A 408 0.53 -15.46 25.61
N GLY A 409 0.59 -15.02 26.87
CA GLY A 409 1.50 -13.96 27.33
C GLY A 409 0.92 -12.55 27.23
N ASN A 410 -0.36 -12.39 26.90
CA ASN A 410 -1.04 -11.09 26.90
C ASN A 410 -0.96 -10.44 28.30
N PRO A 411 -0.42 -9.21 28.44
CA PRO A 411 -0.34 -8.51 29.72
C PRO A 411 -1.71 -8.15 30.31
N THR A 412 -2.77 -8.13 29.49
CA THR A 412 -4.16 -7.87 29.90
C THR A 412 -5.06 -9.04 29.47
N PRO A 413 -4.98 -10.22 30.11
CA PRO A 413 -5.68 -11.42 29.66
C PRO A 413 -7.18 -11.19 29.40
N GLY A 414 -7.66 -11.60 28.22
CA GLY A 414 -9.05 -11.43 27.81
C GLY A 414 -9.43 -10.02 27.37
N LYS A 415 -8.49 -9.07 27.35
CA LYS A 415 -8.65 -7.71 26.83
C LYS A 415 -7.56 -7.36 25.83
N LEU A 416 -7.76 -6.28 25.08
CA LEU A 416 -6.70 -5.70 24.27
C LEU A 416 -5.57 -5.16 25.18
N PRO A 417 -4.29 -5.29 24.78
CA PRO A 417 -3.21 -4.53 25.42
C PRO A 417 -3.45 -3.02 25.27
N ASP A 418 -3.02 -2.23 26.25
CA ASP A 418 -3.20 -0.76 26.25
C ASP A 418 -2.52 -0.06 25.05
N THR A 419 -1.56 -0.73 24.43
CA THR A 419 -0.84 -0.28 23.23
C THR A 419 -1.57 -0.57 21.92
N VAL A 420 -2.74 -1.23 21.97
CA VAL A 420 -3.52 -1.65 20.82
C VAL A 420 -4.83 -0.88 20.74
N PHE A 421 -5.08 -0.28 19.59
CA PHE A 421 -6.29 0.47 19.29
C PHE A 421 -7.05 -0.16 18.13
N PHE A 422 -8.37 0.02 18.11
CA PHE A 422 -9.22 -0.49 17.02
C PHE A 422 -10.37 0.45 16.71
N GLY A 423 -10.62 0.72 15.43
CA GLY A 423 -11.70 1.58 14.99
C GLY A 423 -12.45 1.08 13.77
N ARG A 424 -13.79 1.18 13.81
CA ARG A 424 -14.66 0.95 12.66
C ARG A 424 -15.09 2.28 12.03
N LEU A 425 -15.02 2.38 10.71
CA LEU A 425 -15.32 3.59 9.96
C LEU A 425 -16.65 3.45 9.24
N LYS A 426 -17.69 4.17 9.68
CA LYS A 426 -19.03 4.05 9.05
C LYS A 426 -19.04 4.55 7.62
N TYR A 427 -19.86 3.91 6.78
CA TYR A 427 -20.11 4.31 5.39
C TYR A 427 -18.89 4.20 4.47
N ILE A 428 -17.85 3.48 4.91
CA ILE A 428 -16.64 3.24 4.15
C ILE A 428 -16.60 1.74 3.85
N SER A 429 -16.44 1.42 2.56
CA SER A 429 -16.21 0.06 2.06
C SER A 429 -14.72 -0.22 1.96
N HIS A 430 -14.28 -1.11 1.07
CA HIS A 430 -12.86 -1.41 0.81
C HIS A 430 -12.12 -0.26 0.09
N ASP A 431 -12.06 0.91 0.73
CA ASP A 431 -11.62 2.17 0.14
C ASP A 431 -10.47 2.81 0.94
N ALA A 432 -9.26 2.76 0.37
CA ALA A 432 -8.07 3.35 0.98
C ALA A 432 -8.19 4.87 1.19
N HIS A 433 -8.82 5.59 0.26
CA HIS A 433 -8.98 7.04 0.37
C HIS A 433 -9.83 7.41 1.60
N GLY A 434 -11.02 6.79 1.70
CA GLY A 434 -11.93 6.98 2.83
C GLY A 434 -11.27 6.63 4.17
N ILE A 435 -10.50 5.54 4.22
CA ILE A 435 -9.80 5.13 5.44
C ILE A 435 -8.69 6.12 5.83
N ILE A 436 -7.77 6.43 4.92
CA ILE A 436 -6.57 7.25 5.21
C ILE A 436 -6.96 8.69 5.57
N THR A 437 -7.99 9.25 4.93
CA THR A 437 -8.45 10.63 5.17
C THR A 437 -9.44 10.77 6.32
N SER A 438 -9.92 9.65 6.87
CA SER A 438 -10.86 9.64 8.00
C SER A 438 -10.27 10.31 9.26
N PRO A 439 -11.11 10.73 10.23
CA PRO A 439 -10.62 11.26 11.51
C PRO A 439 -9.69 10.30 12.26
N LEU A 440 -9.93 8.99 12.18
CA LEU A 440 -9.02 7.99 12.77
C LEU A 440 -7.71 7.86 11.99
N GLY A 441 -7.78 7.90 10.65
CA GLY A 441 -6.60 7.99 9.80
C GLY A 441 -5.75 9.20 10.18
N GLN A 442 -6.37 10.37 10.31
CA GLN A 442 -5.71 11.61 10.76
C GLN A 442 -5.06 11.43 12.14
N GLN A 443 -5.80 10.91 13.12
CA GLN A 443 -5.26 10.68 14.46
C GLN A 443 -4.03 9.75 14.42
N PHE A 444 -4.17 8.54 13.91
CA PHE A 444 -3.16 7.51 14.11
C PHE A 444 -2.01 7.58 13.12
N LEU A 445 -2.23 8.13 11.93
CA LEU A 445 -1.15 8.38 10.98
C LEU A 445 -0.37 9.64 11.33
N PHE A 446 -0.98 10.69 11.88
CA PHE A 446 -0.33 12.00 12.03
C PHE A 446 -0.24 12.54 13.46
N LEU A 447 -1.29 12.43 14.27
CA LEU A 447 -1.36 13.12 15.56
C LEU A 447 -0.83 12.30 16.74
N GLN A 448 -1.12 11.00 16.76
CA GLN A 448 -0.82 10.09 17.85
C GLN A 448 0.70 9.95 18.04
N GLU A 449 1.19 10.24 19.24
CA GLU A 449 2.61 10.22 19.62
C GLU A 449 3.54 11.07 18.73
N PHE A 450 3.02 12.11 18.05
CA PHE A 450 3.80 12.96 17.16
C PHE A 450 5.04 13.58 17.83
N ASN A 451 4.91 14.02 19.08
CA ASN A 451 5.98 14.64 19.85
C ASN A 451 6.87 13.61 20.59
N GLY A 452 6.59 12.30 20.42
CA GLY A 452 7.30 11.21 21.09
C GLY A 452 6.92 11.05 22.57
N GLN A 453 7.40 9.98 23.21
CA GLN A 453 7.19 9.71 24.64
C GLN A 453 5.72 9.74 25.09
N GLY A 454 4.79 9.21 24.27
CA GLY A 454 3.35 9.25 24.56
C GLY A 454 2.69 10.61 24.29
N GLN A 455 3.42 11.64 23.84
CA GLN A 455 2.86 12.97 23.61
C GLN A 455 2.32 13.12 22.18
N ASN A 456 1.02 13.40 22.08
CA ASN A 456 0.33 13.65 20.82
C ASN A 456 0.63 15.06 20.27
N ALA A 457 0.36 15.27 18.99
CA ALA A 457 0.21 16.60 18.41
C ALA A 457 -1.02 17.32 19.00
N LYS A 458 -1.18 18.61 18.69
CA LYS A 458 -2.47 19.29 18.95
C LYS A 458 -3.55 18.69 18.03
N GLY A 459 -4.78 19.13 18.20
CA GLY A 459 -5.89 18.73 17.32
C GLY A 459 -6.82 17.70 17.94
N HIS A 460 -7.85 17.34 17.17
CA HIS A 460 -8.90 16.45 17.64
C HIS A 460 -8.44 14.99 17.59
N LEU A 461 -8.45 14.33 18.75
CA LEU A 461 -8.19 12.90 18.90
C LEU A 461 -9.52 12.20 19.17
N PRO A 462 -10.26 11.77 18.13
CA PRO A 462 -11.58 11.18 18.31
C PRO A 462 -11.54 9.92 19.20
N MET A 463 -10.46 9.14 19.15
CA MET A 463 -10.28 7.97 20.00
C MET A 463 -9.37 8.31 21.19
N ALA A 464 -9.91 8.26 22.40
CA ALA A 464 -9.11 8.35 23.62
C ALA A 464 -8.32 7.05 23.88
N HIS A 465 -7.36 7.11 24.80
CA HIS A 465 -6.66 5.94 25.33
C HIS A 465 -7.64 5.09 26.16
N ALA A 466 -8.46 4.31 25.49
CA ALA A 466 -9.34 3.32 26.10
C ALA A 466 -9.48 2.17 25.09
N GLY A 467 -8.79 1.07 25.40
CA GLY A 467 -8.99 -0.22 24.74
C GLY A 467 -10.47 -0.59 24.75
N ASP A 468 -10.86 -1.33 23.73
CA ASP A 468 -12.16 -2.01 23.49
C ASP A 468 -12.84 -1.63 22.16
N GLY A 469 -12.21 -0.74 21.37
CA GLY A 469 -12.58 -0.53 19.97
C GLY A 469 -13.85 0.30 19.77
N GLY A 470 -13.71 1.54 19.29
CA GLY A 470 -14.85 2.43 19.02
C GLY A 470 -15.32 2.38 17.56
N THR A 471 -16.60 2.67 17.32
CA THR A 471 -17.10 2.96 15.97
C THR A 471 -17.11 4.48 15.75
N PHE A 472 -16.52 4.95 14.66
CA PHE A 472 -16.30 6.37 14.39
C PHE A 472 -16.94 6.81 13.07
N LEU A 473 -17.46 8.04 13.07
CA LEU A 473 -18.05 8.69 11.89
C LEU A 473 -16.98 9.48 11.14
N PRO A 474 -16.96 9.46 9.80
CA PRO A 474 -16.19 10.42 9.03
C PRO A 474 -16.69 11.85 9.29
N TYR A 475 -15.76 12.79 9.48
CA TYR A 475 -16.06 14.21 9.71
C TYR A 475 -16.77 14.80 8.49
N LYS A 476 -18.04 15.19 8.65
CA LYS A 476 -18.74 16.05 7.67
C LYS A 476 -18.44 17.50 8.00
N GLY A 477 -17.77 18.20 7.09
CA GLY A 477 -17.60 19.65 7.16
C GLY A 477 -18.96 20.36 7.11
N SER A 478 -19.20 21.18 8.14
CA SER A 478 -20.22 22.23 8.29
C SER A 478 -21.67 21.89 7.91
N ASP A 479 -22.49 21.62 8.93
CA ASP A 479 -23.84 22.18 9.00
C ASP A 479 -23.94 23.08 10.24
N LYS A 480 -24.43 24.30 10.01
CA LYS A 480 -24.54 25.37 10.99
C LYS A 480 -25.58 25.04 12.08
N ALA A 481 -25.25 25.44 13.30
CA ALA A 481 -26.07 25.78 14.46
C ALA A 481 -27.61 25.60 14.39
N SER A 482 -28.17 24.85 15.36
CA SER A 482 -29.03 25.35 16.45
C SER A 482 -29.36 24.19 17.42
N SER A 483 -29.00 24.29 18.70
CA SER A 483 -29.82 24.69 19.86
C SER A 483 -30.67 23.57 20.50
N SER A 484 -30.43 23.34 21.81
CA SER A 484 -31.33 22.84 22.87
C SER A 484 -31.97 21.44 22.67
N SER A 485 -32.21 20.58 23.65
CA SER A 485 -32.14 20.59 25.12
C SER A 485 -32.35 19.15 25.59
N SER A 486 -31.90 18.87 26.80
CA SER A 486 -32.20 17.71 27.67
C SER A 486 -33.60 17.10 27.59
N ASN A 487 -33.73 15.76 27.58
CA ASN A 487 -34.26 14.99 28.72
C ASN A 487 -34.34 13.46 28.53
N LYS A 488 -34.10 12.79 29.66
CA LYS A 488 -34.40 11.43 30.17
C LYS A 488 -35.28 10.43 29.38
N ALA A 489 -34.72 9.22 29.29
CA ALA A 489 -35.20 7.91 29.77
C ALA A 489 -36.47 7.20 29.23
N ALA A 490 -36.26 5.89 29.04
CA ALA A 490 -37.16 4.73 29.16
C ALA A 490 -37.87 4.16 27.91
N GLY A 491 -37.55 2.89 27.65
CA GLY A 491 -38.34 1.76 27.13
C GLY A 491 -39.45 1.98 26.09
N ASP A 492 -39.36 1.30 24.95
CA ASP A 492 -40.25 0.16 24.67
C ASP A 492 -39.93 -0.57 23.35
N LYS A 493 -40.38 -1.83 23.28
CA LYS A 493 -40.27 -2.81 22.18
C LYS A 493 -40.83 -2.31 20.83
N PRO A 494 -40.44 -2.94 19.70
CA PRO A 494 -40.81 -2.50 18.35
C PRO A 494 -42.17 -3.08 17.91
N PRO A 495 -42.81 -2.45 16.91
CA PRO A 495 -43.62 -3.22 15.98
C PRO A 495 -43.14 -3.07 14.53
N ASN A 496 -43.18 -4.22 13.86
CA ASN A 496 -43.23 -4.38 12.41
C ASN A 496 -44.27 -3.44 11.80
N ASN A 497 -43.90 -2.76 10.71
CA ASN A 497 -44.72 -2.68 9.50
C ASN A 497 -43.92 -2.08 8.35
N ALA A 498 -43.70 -2.89 7.32
CA ALA A 498 -43.26 -2.46 6.02
C ALA A 498 -44.41 -1.70 5.34
N ALA A 499 -44.18 -0.42 5.06
CA ALA A 499 -44.97 0.34 4.10
C ALA A 499 -44.00 1.00 3.12
N ALA A 500 -43.96 0.45 1.91
CA ALA A 500 -43.29 1.04 0.77
C ALA A 500 -43.96 2.39 0.46
N VAL A 501 -43.20 3.48 0.57
CA VAL A 501 -43.60 4.78 0.04
C VAL A 501 -42.67 5.10 -1.13
N SER A 502 -43.24 5.00 -2.32
CA SER A 502 -42.66 5.43 -3.59
C SER A 502 -42.43 6.95 -3.59
N ILE A 503 -41.18 7.38 -3.69
CA ILE A 503 -40.83 8.78 -3.96
C ILE A 503 -40.72 8.95 -5.48
N PRO A 504 -41.44 9.89 -6.12
CA PRO A 504 -41.38 10.09 -7.56
C PRO A 504 -40.05 10.74 -7.98
N ARG A 505 -39.46 10.21 -9.05
CA ARG A 505 -38.30 10.78 -9.75
C ARG A 505 -38.70 12.11 -10.42
N PRO A 506 -37.90 13.20 -10.29
CA PRO A 506 -38.07 14.36 -11.16
C PRO A 506 -37.52 14.05 -12.56
N THR A 507 -38.34 14.34 -13.56
CA THR A 507 -38.10 14.18 -14.98
C THR A 507 -37.05 15.15 -15.49
N LEU A 508 -36.20 14.66 -16.41
CA LEU A 508 -35.39 15.44 -17.34
C LEU A 508 -36.28 16.49 -18.02
N ILE A 509 -35.97 17.80 -17.87
CA ILE A 509 -36.13 18.92 -18.82
C ILE A 509 -35.96 20.23 -18.02
N MET A 510 -34.74 20.77 -18.04
CA MET A 510 -34.40 22.21 -18.08
C MET A 510 -32.92 22.36 -17.69
N LEU A 511 -32.04 22.27 -18.69
CA LEU A 511 -30.65 22.71 -18.60
C LEU A 511 -30.25 23.25 -19.98
N ALA A 512 -30.82 24.41 -20.29
CA ALA A 512 -30.33 25.32 -21.31
C ALA A 512 -30.42 26.71 -20.70
N LEU A 513 -29.32 27.47 -20.78
CA LEU A 513 -29.08 28.81 -20.20
C LEU A 513 -28.56 28.82 -18.75
N THR A 514 -27.24 28.61 -18.61
CA THR A 514 -26.32 29.46 -17.82
C THR A 514 -24.92 28.86 -17.91
N GLY A 515 -24.38 28.86 -19.15
CA GLY A 515 -23.09 28.26 -19.47
C GLY A 515 -22.25 29.17 -20.37
N VAL A 516 -22.33 30.48 -20.19
CA VAL A 516 -21.42 31.50 -20.76
C VAL A 516 -21.56 32.73 -19.86
N MET A 517 -20.70 32.91 -18.84
CA MET A 517 -20.43 34.21 -18.17
C MET A 517 -19.45 34.11 -16.98
N VAL A 518 -18.40 33.25 -17.01
CA VAL A 518 -17.25 33.39 -16.06
C VAL A 518 -15.91 32.95 -16.69
N TYR A 519 -15.72 33.15 -18.00
CA TYR A 519 -14.42 32.89 -18.66
C TYR A 519 -13.76 34.18 -19.19
N ILE A 520 -14.26 35.36 -18.83
CA ILE A 520 -13.65 36.65 -19.16
C ILE A 520 -13.65 37.51 -17.89
N ALA A 521 -12.78 37.16 -16.93
CA ALA A 521 -12.52 38.01 -15.75
C ALA A 521 -11.16 37.77 -15.07
N GLN A 522 -10.19 37.09 -15.69
CA GLN A 522 -8.89 36.88 -15.04
C GLN A 522 -7.62 37.03 -15.90
N HIS A 523 -7.73 37.39 -17.19
CA HIS A 523 -6.55 37.79 -17.97
C HIS A 523 -6.82 39.12 -18.70
N GLY A 524 -6.38 40.21 -18.08
CA GLY A 524 -6.32 41.54 -18.67
C GLY A 524 -4.89 42.09 -18.52
N LEU A 525 -4.29 42.34 -19.69
CA LEU A 525 -2.96 42.90 -19.98
C LEU A 525 -1.75 41.98 -19.80
#